data_AF-A0A8T3WNU9-F1
#
_entry.id   AF-A0A8T3WNU9-F1
#
_cell.length_a   1.000
_cell.length_b   1.000
_cell.length_c   1.000
_cell.angle_alpha   90.00
_cell.angle_beta   90.00
_cell.angle_gamma   90.00
#
_symmetry.space_group_name_H-M   'P 1'
#
loop_
_entity.id
_entity.type
_entity.pdbx_description
1 polymer ?
#
loop_
_entity_poly.entity_id
_entity_poly.type
_entity_poly.pdbx_seq_one_letter_code
_entity_poly.pdbx_strand_id
1 'polypeptide(L)'
;MNLKIIFGVIVPALIIVFITILGSLGSIDVKKGFVTKIALTDIFRDGRIVNSIKIGDIYLENDYFLSQRYEFPSWSACLNDKEGVLQRIAAGNIQYSEGDYEYEPEQLARSVVGSTDNVLSVEVKANDEKKISIYLQPAYNIQYGPYGNSRNYTELLKDYGGYDELVIFELEDNYGKYNYYDASCNVNEDELEDADRIPITSG
;
A
#
# COMPACT_ATOMS: atom_id res chain seq x y z
N MET A 1 -29.64 20.13 -50.01
CA MET A 1 -28.86 19.09 -49.32
C MET A 1 -27.83 19.83 -48.49
N ASN A 2 -27.99 19.95 -47.15
CA ASN A 2 -26.93 20.49 -46.26
C ASN A 2 -27.29 20.28 -44.77
N LEU A 3 -28.55 20.47 -44.33
CA LEU A 3 -28.93 20.24 -42.92
C LEU A 3 -28.74 18.79 -42.45
N LYS A 4 -29.08 17.80 -43.29
CA LYS A 4 -28.91 16.38 -42.93
C LYS A 4 -27.45 15.98 -42.72
N ILE A 5 -26.52 16.62 -43.45
CA ILE A 5 -25.08 16.37 -43.29
C ILE A 5 -24.56 17.09 -42.04
N ILE A 6 -25.02 18.33 -41.80
CA ILE A 6 -24.65 19.09 -40.59
C ILE A 6 -25.12 18.36 -39.32
N PHE A 7 -26.40 18.02 -39.22
CA PHE A 7 -26.95 17.36 -38.02
C PHE A 7 -26.63 15.86 -37.96
N GLY A 8 -26.45 15.19 -39.10
CA GLY A 8 -26.18 13.75 -39.15
C GLY A 8 -24.70 13.38 -39.02
N VAL A 9 -23.78 14.29 -39.34
CA VAL A 9 -22.33 13.99 -39.35
C VAL A 9 -21.53 15.02 -38.57
N ILE A 10 -21.71 16.32 -38.84
CA ILE A 10 -20.86 17.37 -38.24
C ILE A 10 -21.13 17.51 -36.74
N VAL A 11 -22.40 17.55 -36.32
CA VAL A 11 -22.76 17.69 -34.89
C VAL A 11 -22.25 16.52 -34.05
N PRO A 12 -22.48 15.24 -34.41
CA PRO A 12 -21.91 14.11 -33.67
C PRO A 12 -20.37 14.14 -33.62
N ALA A 13 -19.70 14.48 -34.73
CA ALA A 13 -18.24 14.57 -34.76
C ALA A 13 -17.70 15.65 -33.81
N LEU A 14 -18.35 16.83 -33.77
CA LEU A 14 -17.99 17.89 -32.82
C LEU A 14 -18.20 17.47 -31.37
N ILE A 15 -19.28 16.73 -31.06
CA ILE A 15 -19.53 16.20 -29.72
C ILE A 15 -18.42 15.23 -29.31
N ILE A 16 -18.01 14.32 -30.20
CA ILE A 16 -16.91 13.39 -29.92
C ILE A 16 -15.62 14.15 -29.66
N VAL A 17 -15.27 15.13 -30.49
CA VAL A 17 -14.06 15.96 -30.29
C VAL A 17 -14.12 16.70 -28.95
N PHE A 18 -15.27 17.27 -28.58
CA PHE A 18 -15.45 17.93 -27.29
C PHE A 18 -15.28 16.96 -26.11
N ILE A 19 -15.88 15.77 -26.19
CA ILE A 19 -15.76 14.75 -25.14
C ILE A 19 -14.31 14.28 -25.02
N THR A 20 -13.59 14.08 -26.13
CA THR A 20 -12.19 13.66 -26.09
C THR A 20 -11.31 14.75 -25.47
N ILE A 21 -11.52 16.02 -25.83
CA ILE A 21 -10.77 17.14 -25.23
C ILE A 21 -11.06 17.23 -23.73
N LEU A 22 -12.33 17.21 -23.32
CA LEU A 22 -12.73 17.25 -21.91
C LEU A 22 -12.24 16.03 -21.12
N GLY A 23 -12.21 14.85 -21.74
CA GLY A 23 -11.68 13.63 -21.15
C GLY A 23 -10.15 13.63 -21.02
N SER A 24 -9.45 14.44 -21.82
CA SER A 24 -7.98 14.61 -21.74
C SER A 24 -7.53 15.76 -20.84
N LEU A 25 -8.46 16.63 -20.43
CA LEU A 25 -8.21 17.75 -19.53
C LEU A 25 -8.46 17.28 -18.09
N GLY A 26 -7.38 17.22 -17.30
CA GLY A 26 -7.41 16.82 -15.89
C GLY A 26 -6.10 16.18 -15.49
N SER A 27 -6.04 15.77 -14.22
CA SER A 27 -4.95 15.00 -13.64
C SER A 27 -5.52 14.05 -12.60
N ILE A 28 -4.76 12.98 -12.31
CA ILE A 28 -4.91 12.24 -11.06
C ILE A 28 -3.81 12.76 -10.14
N ASP A 29 -4.18 13.39 -9.04
CA ASP A 29 -3.24 13.70 -7.97
C ASP A 29 -3.21 12.56 -6.95
N VAL A 30 -2.01 12.25 -6.46
CA VAL A 30 -1.75 11.12 -5.57
C VAL A 30 -0.97 11.63 -4.38
N LYS A 31 -1.63 11.69 -3.23
CA LYS A 31 -1.01 12.09 -1.97
C LYS A 31 -0.90 10.91 -1.02
N LYS A 32 0.33 10.47 -0.79
CA LYS A 32 0.68 9.40 0.15
C LYS A 32 0.95 10.00 1.53
N GLY A 33 0.47 9.35 2.59
CA GLY A 33 0.73 9.76 3.96
C GLY A 33 0.89 8.56 4.88
N PHE A 34 2.14 8.20 5.18
CA PHE A 34 2.46 7.17 6.18
C PHE A 34 2.33 7.71 7.61
N VAL A 35 2.13 6.80 8.57
CA VAL A 35 2.15 7.16 9.99
C VAL A 35 3.56 7.57 10.40
N THR A 36 3.66 8.53 11.33
CA THR A 36 4.96 9.08 11.75
C THR A 36 5.72 8.18 12.72
N LYS A 37 5.05 7.20 13.32
CA LYS A 37 5.62 6.18 14.21
C LYS A 37 4.62 5.04 14.40
N ILE A 38 5.13 3.88 14.80
CA ILE A 38 4.34 2.73 15.27
C ILE A 38 4.76 2.43 16.71
N ALA A 39 3.82 2.28 17.62
CA ALA A 39 4.13 1.80 18.97
C ALA A 39 4.12 0.26 18.99
N LEU A 40 4.95 -0.35 19.83
CA LEU A 40 4.90 -1.80 20.05
C LEU A 40 3.51 -2.26 20.50
N THR A 41 2.76 -1.41 21.21
CA THR A 41 1.36 -1.67 21.60
C THR A 41 0.37 -1.71 20.42
N ASP A 42 0.73 -1.12 19.28
CA ASP A 42 -0.07 -1.20 18.05
C ASP A 42 0.20 -2.52 17.30
N ILE A 43 1.41 -3.04 17.44
CA ILE A 43 1.85 -4.33 16.88
C ILE A 43 1.33 -5.48 17.74
N PHE A 44 1.34 -5.32 19.06
CA PHE A 44 0.98 -6.35 20.03
C PHE A 44 -0.25 -5.95 20.85
N ARG A 45 -1.34 -6.71 20.72
CA ARG A 45 -2.53 -6.59 21.57
C ARG A 45 -2.77 -7.89 22.33
N ASP A 46 -3.07 -7.76 23.63
CA ASP A 46 -3.30 -8.90 24.53
C ASP A 46 -2.21 -9.98 24.48
N GLY A 47 -0.95 -9.54 24.33
CA GLY A 47 0.21 -10.41 24.28
C GLY A 47 0.37 -11.22 22.99
N ARG A 48 -0.35 -10.85 21.92
CA ARG A 48 -0.29 -11.45 20.58
C ARG A 48 -0.05 -10.37 19.55
N ILE A 49 0.60 -10.73 18.45
CA ILE A 49 0.71 -9.84 17.30
C ILE A 49 -0.65 -9.70 16.61
N VAL A 50 -0.98 -8.49 16.20
CA VAL A 50 -2.21 -8.21 15.44
C VAL A 50 -2.10 -8.76 14.01
N ASN A 51 -3.24 -9.03 13.39
CA ASN A 51 -3.27 -9.54 12.01
C ASN A 51 -2.99 -8.44 10.98
N SER A 52 -3.23 -7.19 11.34
CA SER A 52 -3.06 -6.04 10.47
C SER A 52 -2.71 -4.81 11.28
N ILE A 53 -1.73 -4.02 10.85
CA ILE A 53 -1.29 -2.76 11.47
C ILE A 53 -1.53 -1.65 10.45
N LYS A 54 -2.29 -0.60 10.80
CA LYS A 54 -2.45 0.54 9.90
C LYS A 54 -1.15 1.33 9.82
N ILE A 55 -0.61 1.50 8.61
CA ILE A 55 0.67 2.19 8.39
C ILE A 55 0.55 3.48 7.57
N GLY A 56 -0.61 3.76 6.97
CA GLY A 56 -0.80 5.00 6.23
C GLY A 56 -2.14 5.10 5.52
N ASP A 57 -2.28 6.18 4.75
CA ASP A 57 -3.38 6.44 3.84
C ASP A 57 -2.84 6.98 2.50
N ILE A 58 -3.53 6.69 1.40
CA ILE A 58 -3.32 7.29 0.07
C ILE A 58 -4.61 8.02 -0.29
N TYR A 59 -4.47 9.28 -0.66
CA TYR A 59 -5.56 10.11 -1.17
C TYR A 59 -5.38 10.27 -2.67
N LEU A 60 -6.41 9.88 -3.42
CA LEU A 60 -6.48 10.00 -4.87
C LEU A 60 -7.52 11.05 -5.22
N GLU A 61 -7.15 12.07 -5.97
CA GLU A 61 -8.05 13.11 -6.48
C GLU A 61 -8.10 13.02 -8.00
N ASN A 62 -9.32 12.87 -8.56
CA ASN A 62 -9.51 12.76 -10.01
C ASN A 62 -10.23 13.99 -10.56
N ASP A 63 -9.46 14.89 -11.17
CA ASP A 63 -9.98 16.12 -11.78
C ASP A 63 -10.54 15.89 -13.20
N TYR A 64 -10.45 14.68 -13.74
CA TYR A 64 -10.98 14.38 -15.06
C TYR A 64 -12.51 14.36 -15.06
N PHE A 65 -13.10 14.74 -16.21
CA PHE A 65 -14.53 14.59 -16.46
C PHE A 65 -15.01 13.13 -16.54
N LEU A 66 -14.09 12.17 -16.70
CA LEU A 66 -14.36 10.74 -16.73
C LEU A 66 -13.69 10.04 -15.55
N SER A 67 -14.26 8.90 -15.13
CA SER A 67 -13.62 8.02 -14.16
C SER A 67 -12.25 7.58 -14.67
N GLN A 68 -11.28 7.53 -13.77
CA GLN A 68 -9.94 7.05 -14.05
C GLN A 68 -9.58 5.85 -13.18
N ARG A 69 -8.63 5.05 -13.65
CA ARG A 69 -8.03 4.00 -12.83
C ARG A 69 -6.62 4.39 -12.44
N TYR A 70 -6.34 4.27 -11.16
CA TYR A 70 -5.00 4.41 -10.62
C TYR A 70 -4.44 3.03 -10.30
N GLU A 71 -3.26 2.72 -10.82
CA GLU A 71 -2.52 1.50 -10.51
C GLU A 71 -1.52 1.81 -9.38
N PHE A 72 -1.59 1.05 -8.29
CA PHE A 72 -0.65 1.21 -7.19
C PHE A 72 0.67 0.54 -7.50
N PRO A 73 1.77 1.14 -7.06
CA PRO A 73 3.04 0.46 -7.03
C PRO A 73 3.02 -0.74 -6.08
N SER A 74 3.90 -1.70 -6.37
CA SER A 74 4.21 -2.79 -5.44
C SER A 74 5.16 -2.27 -4.36
N TRP A 75 4.75 -2.39 -3.09
CA TRP A 75 5.58 -1.97 -1.96
C TRP A 75 6.06 -3.17 -1.15
N SER A 76 7.29 -3.04 -0.62
CA SER A 76 7.86 -3.96 0.35
C SER A 76 8.07 -3.24 1.68
N ALA A 77 8.02 -4.00 2.78
CA ALA A 77 8.22 -3.49 4.13
C ALA A 77 9.22 -4.36 4.90
N CYS A 78 10.25 -3.74 5.45
CA CYS A 78 11.34 -4.42 6.15
C CYS A 78 11.57 -3.83 7.54
N LEU A 79 11.89 -4.67 8.52
CA LEU A 79 12.38 -4.26 9.83
C LEU A 79 13.87 -3.99 9.74
N ASN A 80 14.29 -2.80 10.16
CA ASN A 80 15.66 -2.32 10.10
C ASN A 80 16.17 -1.93 11.49
N ASP A 81 17.38 -2.39 11.80
CA ASP A 81 18.16 -1.97 12.97
C ASP A 81 19.13 -0.88 12.50
N LYS A 82 19.03 0.31 13.09
CA LYS A 82 19.86 1.46 12.69
C LYS A 82 21.32 1.28 13.10
N GLU A 83 21.59 0.48 14.11
CA GLU A 83 22.95 0.17 14.55
C GLU A 83 23.63 -0.83 13.60
N GLY A 84 22.86 -1.49 12.73
CA GLY A 84 23.37 -2.44 11.73
C GLY A 84 23.92 -3.73 12.35
N VAL A 85 23.52 -4.04 13.58
CA VAL A 85 23.91 -5.26 14.29
C VAL A 85 23.07 -6.44 13.81
N LEU A 86 21.77 -6.19 13.64
CA LEU A 86 20.81 -7.15 13.10
C LEU A 86 20.68 -7.00 11.59
N GLN A 87 20.58 -8.13 10.91
CA GLN A 87 20.24 -8.15 9.49
C GLN A 87 18.80 -7.65 9.31
N ARG A 88 18.59 -6.81 8.29
CA ARG A 88 17.26 -6.40 7.85
C ARG A 88 16.44 -7.62 7.41
N ILE A 89 15.21 -7.71 7.89
CA ILE A 89 14.29 -8.81 7.59
C ILE A 89 12.94 -8.27 7.14
N ALA A 90 12.13 -9.09 6.47
CA ALA A 90 10.79 -8.64 6.12
C ALA A 90 9.89 -8.47 7.33
N ALA A 91 9.16 -7.36 7.31
CA ALA A 91 8.15 -7.06 8.31
C ALA A 91 6.82 -7.76 8.00
N GLY A 92 6.54 -8.05 6.72
CA GLY A 92 5.28 -8.61 6.28
C GLY A 92 4.84 -8.12 4.90
N ASN A 93 3.56 -8.31 4.62
CA ASN A 93 2.94 -7.90 3.36
C ASN A 93 2.20 -6.58 3.53
N ILE A 94 2.35 -5.67 2.56
CA ILE A 94 1.53 -4.47 2.49
C ILE A 94 0.18 -4.81 1.83
N GLN A 95 -0.89 -4.38 2.47
CA GLN A 95 -2.27 -4.57 2.02
C GLN A 95 -2.98 -3.22 1.90
N TYR A 96 -3.95 -3.15 1.01
CA TYR A 96 -4.72 -1.95 0.73
C TYR A 96 -6.20 -2.23 0.95
N SER A 97 -6.92 -1.24 1.50
CA SER A 97 -8.36 -1.31 1.70
C SER A 97 -9.04 -0.07 1.13
N GLU A 98 -10.05 -0.29 0.29
CA GLU A 98 -11.03 0.73 -0.10
C GLU A 98 -12.08 0.91 1.02
N GLY A 99 -12.29 2.14 1.47
CA GLY A 99 -13.42 2.52 2.34
C GLY A 99 -13.11 2.75 3.82
N ASP A 100 -14.11 3.26 4.54
CA ASP A 100 -14.08 3.61 5.97
C ASP A 100 -14.44 2.41 6.86
N TYR A 101 -13.95 1.21 6.54
CA TYR A 101 -14.13 0.09 7.45
C TYR A 101 -13.45 0.40 8.78
N GLU A 102 -14.18 0.22 9.87
CA GLU A 102 -13.62 0.36 11.21
C GLU A 102 -12.46 -0.61 11.33
N TYR A 103 -11.27 -0.07 11.59
CA TYR A 103 -10.06 -0.86 11.66
C TYR A 103 -10.14 -1.83 12.84
N GLU A 104 -10.21 -3.12 12.53
CA GLU A 104 -10.16 -4.19 13.51
C GLU A 104 -8.82 -4.94 13.39
N PRO A 105 -7.83 -4.66 14.27
CA PRO A 105 -6.49 -5.27 14.19
C PRO A 105 -6.49 -6.80 14.26
N GLU A 106 -7.53 -7.39 14.85
CA GLU A 106 -7.70 -8.84 14.95
C GLU A 106 -8.23 -9.48 13.67
N GLN A 107 -8.69 -8.69 12.71
CA GLN A 107 -9.12 -9.17 11.40
C GLN A 107 -8.09 -8.78 10.35
N LEU A 108 -7.97 -9.60 9.31
CA LEU A 108 -7.30 -9.15 8.09
C LEU A 108 -8.08 -7.95 7.55
N ALA A 109 -7.38 -6.98 6.96
CA ALA A 109 -8.02 -5.84 6.33
C ALA A 109 -9.13 -6.36 5.38
N ARG A 110 -10.39 -6.08 5.72
CA ARG A 110 -11.52 -6.50 4.87
C ARG A 110 -11.48 -5.68 3.58
N SER A 111 -11.69 -6.34 2.45
CA SER A 111 -11.50 -5.76 1.11
C SER A 111 -10.02 -5.51 0.77
N VAL A 112 -9.19 -6.55 0.90
CA VAL A 112 -7.87 -6.58 0.24
C VAL A 112 -8.10 -6.41 -1.26
N VAL A 113 -7.76 -5.23 -1.75
CA VAL A 113 -7.63 -5.04 -3.19
C VAL A 113 -6.25 -5.65 -3.52
N GLY A 114 -6.22 -6.70 -4.35
CA GLY A 114 -5.00 -7.36 -4.88
C GLY A 114 -4.42 -8.52 -4.05
N SER A 115 -4.18 -9.66 -4.71
CA SER A 115 -3.22 -10.69 -4.26
C SER A 115 -1.86 -10.43 -4.88
N THR A 116 -0.81 -11.08 -4.38
CA THR A 116 0.61 -11.01 -4.79
C THR A 116 0.90 -11.11 -6.30
N ASP A 117 -0.07 -11.46 -7.14
CA ASP A 117 0.08 -11.67 -8.57
C ASP A 117 -0.70 -10.68 -9.46
N ASN A 118 -1.44 -9.73 -8.87
CA ASN A 118 -2.27 -8.79 -9.63
C ASN A 118 -1.83 -7.35 -9.42
N VAL A 119 -1.62 -6.62 -10.53
CA VAL A 119 -1.46 -5.16 -10.51
C VAL A 119 -2.66 -4.57 -9.81
N LEU A 120 -2.39 -3.91 -8.69
CA LEU A 120 -3.43 -3.35 -7.86
C LEU A 120 -3.98 -2.10 -8.53
N SER A 121 -5.28 -2.05 -8.82
CA SER A 121 -5.89 -0.84 -9.39
C SER A 121 -7.20 -0.49 -8.72
N VAL A 122 -7.46 0.81 -8.58
CA VAL A 122 -8.74 1.33 -8.08
C VAL A 122 -9.30 2.35 -9.06
N GLU A 123 -10.62 2.33 -9.23
CA GLU A 123 -11.32 3.33 -10.03
C GLU A 123 -11.70 4.53 -9.16
N VAL A 124 -11.34 5.74 -9.57
CA VAL A 124 -11.77 7.00 -8.98
C VAL A 124 -12.77 7.65 -9.93
N LYS A 125 -13.95 8.03 -9.43
CA LYS A 125 -15.01 8.62 -10.27
C LYS A 125 -14.58 10.02 -10.75
N ALA A 126 -15.26 10.52 -11.77
CA ALA A 126 -15.03 11.85 -12.31
C ALA A 126 -15.26 12.95 -11.25
N ASN A 127 -14.32 13.89 -11.11
CA ASN A 127 -14.37 14.99 -10.13
C ASN A 127 -14.65 14.48 -8.71
N ASP A 128 -13.96 13.41 -8.31
CA ASP A 128 -14.17 12.72 -7.03
C ASP A 128 -12.83 12.46 -6.34
N GLU A 129 -12.92 12.28 -5.03
CA GLU A 129 -11.78 11.93 -4.19
C GLU A 129 -11.99 10.53 -3.61
N LYS A 130 -10.90 9.76 -3.50
CA LYS A 130 -10.93 8.44 -2.87
C LYS A 130 -9.77 8.30 -1.89
N LYS A 131 -10.09 7.81 -0.68
CA LYS A 131 -9.12 7.43 0.34
C LYS A 131 -8.92 5.92 0.35
N ILE A 132 -7.66 5.50 0.35
CA ILE A 132 -7.22 4.11 0.46
C ILE A 132 -6.38 3.97 1.72
N SER A 133 -6.76 3.08 2.62
CA SER A 133 -5.95 2.79 3.81
C SER A 133 -4.88 1.75 3.50
N ILE A 134 -3.66 1.97 4.00
CA ILE A 134 -2.52 1.06 3.86
C ILE A 134 -2.29 0.33 5.18
N TYR A 135 -2.13 -0.98 5.10
CA TYR A 135 -1.90 -1.85 6.24
C TYR A 135 -0.67 -2.73 6.05
N LEU A 136 0.04 -3.01 7.13
CA LEU A 136 1.05 -4.06 7.22
C LEU A 136 0.40 -5.30 7.82
N GLN A 137 0.35 -6.40 7.06
CA GLN A 137 0.10 -7.73 7.60
C GLN A 137 1.44 -8.34 8.02
N PRO A 138 1.68 -8.58 9.32
CA PRO A 138 2.96 -9.13 9.76
C PRO A 138 3.27 -10.49 9.13
N ALA A 139 4.55 -10.74 8.84
CA ALA A 139 4.97 -11.97 8.17
C ALA A 139 4.62 -13.22 9.01
N TYR A 140 4.30 -14.33 8.34
CA TYR A 140 3.81 -15.55 9.00
C TYR A 140 4.80 -16.11 10.04
N ASN A 141 6.09 -16.07 9.74
CA ASN A 141 7.18 -16.46 10.65
C ASN A 141 7.32 -15.55 11.88
N ILE A 142 6.86 -14.30 11.78
CA ILE A 142 6.74 -13.39 12.91
C ILE A 142 5.54 -13.80 13.76
N GLN A 143 4.40 -14.14 13.15
CA GLN A 143 3.20 -14.54 13.88
C GLN A 143 3.28 -15.95 14.51
N TYR A 144 3.98 -16.86 13.85
CA TYR A 144 4.05 -18.28 14.19
C TYR A 144 5.50 -18.76 14.26
N GLY A 145 5.83 -19.51 15.30
CA GLY A 145 7.14 -20.11 15.46
C GLY A 145 7.41 -21.21 14.43
N PRO A 146 8.61 -21.82 14.43
CA PRO A 146 9.04 -22.82 13.44
C PRO A 146 8.15 -24.08 13.34
N TYR A 147 7.23 -24.26 14.28
CA TYR A 147 6.29 -25.38 14.34
C TYR A 147 4.81 -24.97 14.17
N GLY A 148 4.55 -23.75 13.69
CA GLY A 148 3.18 -23.25 13.47
C GLY A 148 2.42 -22.89 14.75
N ASN A 149 3.10 -22.86 15.91
CA ASN A 149 2.51 -22.41 17.16
C ASN A 149 2.56 -20.88 17.24
N SER A 150 1.45 -20.27 17.67
CA SER A 150 1.41 -18.82 17.95
C SER A 150 2.47 -18.48 19.01
N ARG A 151 3.31 -17.50 18.70
CA ARG A 151 4.36 -17.02 19.59
C ARG A 151 3.78 -16.11 20.66
N ASN A 152 4.32 -16.17 21.87
CA ASN A 152 3.94 -15.25 22.93
C ASN A 152 4.71 -13.92 22.84
N TYR A 153 4.19 -12.88 23.51
CA TYR A 153 4.80 -11.55 23.54
C TYR A 153 6.30 -11.53 23.87
N THR A 154 6.72 -12.30 24.88
CA THR A 154 8.13 -12.35 25.31
C THR A 154 9.04 -12.92 24.21
N GLU A 155 8.59 -13.96 23.51
CA GLU A 155 9.31 -14.55 22.39
C GLU A 155 9.39 -13.59 21.20
N LEU A 156 8.36 -12.78 20.97
CA LEU A 156 8.33 -11.80 19.88
C LEU A 156 9.23 -10.61 20.19
N LEU A 157 9.17 -10.07 21.41
CA LEU A 157 10.09 -9.02 21.86
C LEU A 157 11.56 -9.43 21.76
N LYS A 158 11.87 -10.69 22.09
CA LYS A 158 13.26 -11.17 22.02
C LYS A 158 13.81 -11.14 20.58
N ASP A 159 12.97 -11.49 19.61
CA ASP A 159 13.40 -11.63 18.22
C ASP A 159 13.22 -10.34 17.41
N TYR A 160 12.26 -9.49 17.77
CA TYR A 160 11.87 -8.31 17.00
C TYR A 160 12.03 -6.99 17.76
N GLY A 161 12.24 -7.01 19.08
CA GLY A 161 12.42 -5.80 19.89
C GLY A 161 13.75 -5.08 19.66
N GLY A 162 14.68 -5.68 18.90
CA GLY A 162 15.94 -5.05 18.50
C GLY A 162 15.89 -4.27 17.20
N TYR A 163 14.73 -4.20 16.52
CA TYR A 163 14.57 -3.39 15.32
C TYR A 163 13.99 -2.01 15.68
N ASP A 164 14.54 -0.97 15.06
CA ASP A 164 14.22 0.44 15.39
C ASP A 164 13.19 1.08 14.47
N GLU A 165 13.07 0.57 13.25
CA GLU A 165 12.19 1.16 12.24
C GLU A 165 11.64 0.14 11.25
N LEU A 166 10.50 0.52 10.68
CA LEU A 166 9.94 -0.09 9.48
C LEU A 166 10.37 0.75 8.27
N VAL A 167 11.04 0.13 7.33
CA VAL A 167 11.45 0.74 6.05
C VAL A 167 10.51 0.25 4.96
N ILE A 168 9.84 1.18 4.29
CA ILE A 168 8.88 0.93 3.22
C ILE A 168 9.44 1.52 1.93
N PHE A 169 9.46 0.73 0.87
CA PHE A 169 9.98 1.17 -0.42
C PHE A 169 9.22 0.53 -1.56
N GLU A 170 9.30 1.20 -2.71
CA GLU A 170 8.74 0.74 -3.97
C GLU A 170 9.65 -0.28 -4.64
N LEU A 171 9.04 -1.35 -5.14
CA LEU A 171 9.72 -2.36 -5.93
C LEU A 171 9.71 -1.93 -7.40
N GLU A 172 10.87 -1.61 -7.95
CA GLU A 172 11.02 -1.35 -9.38
C GLU A 172 10.72 -2.63 -10.17
N ASP A 173 9.71 -2.57 -11.07
CA ASP A 173 9.17 -3.65 -11.91
C ASP A 173 8.45 -4.81 -11.19
N ASN A 174 7.47 -5.41 -11.89
CA ASN A 174 6.69 -6.62 -11.55
C ASN A 174 7.60 -7.86 -11.36
N TYR A 175 8.53 -7.82 -10.40
CA TYR A 175 9.41 -8.91 -10.07
C TYR A 175 8.65 -9.97 -9.29
N GLY A 176 8.03 -10.88 -10.05
CA GLY A 176 7.79 -12.26 -9.63
C GLY A 176 9.07 -13.04 -9.26
N LYS A 177 10.23 -12.37 -9.07
CA LYS A 177 11.47 -12.96 -8.55
C LYS A 177 11.61 -12.89 -7.05
N TYR A 178 10.96 -11.96 -6.36
CA TYR A 178 10.99 -11.90 -4.89
C TYR A 178 9.79 -12.62 -4.30
N ASN A 179 9.55 -13.85 -4.77
CA ASN A 179 8.54 -14.77 -4.24
C ASN A 179 8.91 -15.33 -2.84
N TYR A 180 9.91 -14.76 -2.19
CA TYR A 180 10.37 -15.18 -0.88
C TYR A 180 10.37 -13.98 0.05
N TYR A 181 9.58 -14.12 1.12
CA TYR A 181 9.46 -13.18 2.22
C TYR A 181 10.79 -12.58 2.68
N ASP A 182 11.94 -13.24 2.56
CA ASP A 182 13.24 -12.68 2.96
C ASP A 182 14.01 -11.91 1.87
N ALA A 183 13.74 -12.18 0.58
CA ALA A 183 14.65 -11.75 -0.48
C ALA A 183 14.48 -10.26 -0.85
N SER A 184 13.32 -9.66 -0.59
CA SER A 184 13.08 -8.23 -0.89
C SER A 184 13.84 -7.30 0.04
N CYS A 185 14.25 -7.75 1.23
CA CYS A 185 14.93 -6.90 2.22
C CYS A 185 16.46 -6.89 2.10
N ASN A 186 17.01 -7.67 1.17
CA ASN A 186 18.43 -7.65 0.83
C ASN A 186 18.74 -6.58 -0.24
N VAL A 187 18.37 -5.33 0.06
CA VAL A 187 18.58 -4.13 -0.75
C VAL A 187 19.62 -3.23 -0.09
N ASN A 188 20.48 -2.60 -0.89
CA ASN A 188 21.52 -1.71 -0.38
C ASN A 188 20.93 -0.39 0.11
N GLU A 189 21.65 0.32 0.98
CA GLU A 189 21.16 1.58 1.55
C GLU A 189 20.97 2.68 0.49
N ASP A 190 21.78 2.65 -0.57
CA ASP A 190 21.65 3.56 -1.72
C ASP A 190 20.32 3.35 -2.47
N GLU A 191 19.78 2.12 -2.47
CA GLU A 191 18.46 1.80 -3.07
C GLU A 191 17.30 2.19 -2.14
N LEU A 192 17.59 2.63 -0.92
CA LEU A 192 16.62 3.04 0.10
C LEU A 192 16.64 4.55 0.38
N GLU A 193 17.26 5.33 -0.51
CA GLU A 193 17.33 6.80 -0.38
C GLU A 193 15.93 7.42 -0.33
N ASP A 194 15.02 6.92 -1.18
CA ASP A 194 13.63 7.37 -1.27
C ASP A 194 12.65 6.56 -0.41
N ALA A 195 13.16 5.69 0.47
CA ALA A 195 12.33 4.85 1.31
C ALA A 195 11.65 5.64 2.44
N ASP A 196 10.38 5.36 2.67
CA ASP A 196 9.66 5.84 3.84
C ASP A 196 10.10 5.07 5.09
N ARG A 197 10.45 5.80 6.15
CA ARG A 197 10.94 5.22 7.41
C ARG A 197 10.03 5.56 8.56
N ILE A 198 9.47 4.54 9.18
CA ILE A 198 8.53 4.66 10.30
C ILE A 198 9.20 4.11 11.56
N PRO A 199 9.59 4.98 12.52
CA PRO A 199 10.17 4.54 13.78
C PRO A 199 9.24 3.62 14.58
N ILE A 200 9.81 2.56 15.14
CA ILE A 200 9.16 1.67 16.10
C ILE A 200 9.52 2.16 17.50
N THR A 201 8.50 2.38 18.33
CA THR A 201 8.67 2.96 19.67
C THR A 201 8.11 2.03 20.73
N SER A 202 8.71 2.02 21.92
CA SER A 202 8.40 1.06 22.98
C SER A 202 6.97 1.12 23.51
N GLY A 203 6.23 2.20 23.23
CA GLY A 203 4.92 2.48 23.81
C GLY A 203 5.04 3.12 25.18
#